data_AF-A0A6H1W621-F1
#
_entry.id   AF-A0A6H1W621-F1
#
_cell.length_a   1.000
_cell.length_b   1.000
_cell.length_c   1.000
_cell.angle_alpha   90.00
_cell.angle_beta   90.00
_cell.angle_gamma   90.00
#
_symmetry.space_group_name_H-M   'P 1'
#
loop_
_entity.id
_entity.type
_entity.pdbx_description
1 polymer ?
#
loop_
_entity_poly.entity_id
_entity_poly.type
_entity_poly.pdbx_seq_one_letter_code
_entity_poly.pdbx_strand_id
1 'polypeptide(L)'
;MTRTTEETLSRRVGSDSERDALGRARLDIGFNVAAFALIAFQLAVMLINLGSYTALPLSLAAWAGLLVTLVAAVIVRPRLPDELPNGMFYTAIAICAAVVALDVVGTWAPGDTGAQPTAAVAVGSALLLCVAARPPSDIVVASIGLGVVLAGEFALRGQHDLSALGPAFVTIALSVAPPLLGVQIVRSLRTLIQLELDLVQVQSTVSSPGYAVGMLASEELARLDLAAERLLDGVASGRTTLPLNEETASAASSIATELRLHLIQGRKETWLYHAVTESALLGPAVALTDSEGLAAALTRDQRDGLLTAVWLLISDPVRQGASQPRSLTLDLSRPSAPEHGDPNPGARISIVISTTGVPRNGVDPAAWQAIRKVGRYVETFAGSTLRIEITSVSDSSADLA
;
A
#
# COMPACT_ATOMS: atom_id res chain seq x y z
N MET A 1 33.13 9.53 -18.95
CA MET A 1 32.73 10.25 -17.72
C MET A 1 31.27 9.88 -17.44
N THR A 2 31.00 8.57 -17.29
CA THR A 2 29.69 7.95 -17.50
C THR A 2 29.60 6.67 -16.65
N ARG A 3 29.72 6.81 -15.33
CA ARG A 3 29.56 5.70 -14.36
C ARG A 3 28.68 6.06 -13.16
N THR A 4 28.12 7.26 -13.13
CA THR A 4 27.45 7.84 -11.95
C THR A 4 25.93 7.66 -11.92
N THR A 5 25.30 7.18 -13.00
CA THR A 5 23.84 7.03 -13.09
C THR A 5 23.31 5.66 -12.66
N GLU A 6 24.04 4.56 -12.87
CA GLU A 6 23.61 3.24 -12.40
C GLU A 6 23.75 3.06 -10.88
N GLU A 7 24.81 3.62 -10.29
CA GLU A 7 25.03 3.58 -8.82
C GLU A 7 23.99 4.38 -8.05
N THR A 8 23.41 5.44 -8.64
CA THR A 8 22.44 6.30 -7.95
C THR A 8 21.03 5.73 -7.98
N LEU A 9 20.63 5.05 -9.06
CA LEU A 9 19.36 4.33 -9.17
C LEU A 9 19.34 3.08 -8.26
N SER A 10 20.39 2.26 -8.31
CA SER A 10 20.51 1.07 -7.46
C SER A 10 20.59 1.41 -5.96
N ARG A 11 21.22 2.53 -5.60
CA ARG A 11 21.26 3.02 -4.21
C ARG A 11 19.91 3.56 -3.71
N ARG A 12 19.05 4.11 -4.59
CA ARG A 12 17.70 4.58 -4.22
C ARG A 12 16.70 3.44 -4.01
N VAL A 13 16.68 2.46 -4.93
CA VAL A 13 15.87 1.25 -4.79
C VAL A 13 16.28 0.46 -3.53
N GLY A 14 17.58 0.41 -3.22
CA GLY A 14 18.09 -0.10 -1.96
C GLY A 14 17.52 0.65 -0.74
N SER A 15 17.55 1.98 -0.75
CA SER A 15 17.10 2.79 0.40
C SER A 15 15.60 2.68 0.71
N ASP A 16 14.73 2.50 -0.29
CA ASP A 16 13.30 2.33 -0.06
C ASP A 16 12.98 0.90 0.41
N SER A 17 13.66 -0.11 -0.14
CA SER A 17 13.58 -1.49 0.38
C SER A 17 14.08 -1.60 1.82
N GLU A 18 15.13 -0.86 2.18
CA GLU A 18 15.69 -0.79 3.54
C GLU A 18 14.73 -0.07 4.49
N ARG A 19 14.09 1.01 4.07
CA ARG A 19 13.08 1.72 4.86
C ARG A 19 11.85 0.85 5.12
N ASP A 20 11.39 0.13 4.10
CA ASP A 20 10.30 -0.84 4.23
C ASP A 20 10.65 -1.98 5.18
N ALA A 21 11.86 -2.52 5.07
CA ALA A 21 12.37 -3.56 5.96
C ALA A 21 12.49 -3.04 7.40
N LEU A 22 12.98 -1.82 7.60
CA LEU A 22 13.07 -1.16 8.91
C LEU A 22 11.69 -0.87 9.52
N GLY A 23 10.73 -0.44 8.71
CA GLY A 23 9.35 -0.20 9.13
C GLY A 23 8.67 -1.47 9.61
N ARG A 24 8.78 -2.56 8.83
CA ARG A 24 8.26 -3.89 9.23
C ARG A 24 8.96 -4.44 10.45
N ALA A 25 10.28 -4.32 10.54
CA ALA A 25 11.05 -4.80 11.68
C ALA A 25 10.65 -4.10 12.99
N ARG A 26 10.43 -2.78 12.95
CA ARG A 26 9.96 -2.02 14.13
C ARG A 26 8.54 -2.42 14.55
N LEU A 27 7.65 -2.63 13.58
CA LEU A 27 6.28 -3.07 13.84
C LEU A 27 6.26 -4.47 14.49
N ASP A 28 7.08 -5.38 13.96
CA ASP A 28 7.20 -6.75 14.48
C ASP A 28 7.71 -6.76 15.92
N ILE A 29 8.70 -5.92 16.25
CA ILE A 29 9.17 -5.73 17.62
C ILE A 29 8.03 -5.26 18.54
N GLY A 30 7.24 -4.27 18.09
CA GLY A 30 6.12 -3.75 18.87
C GLY A 30 5.06 -4.81 19.17
N PHE A 31 4.66 -5.59 18.17
CA PHE A 31 3.72 -6.70 18.33
C PHE A 31 4.27 -7.80 19.23
N ASN A 32 5.54 -8.14 19.08
CA ASN A 32 6.20 -9.13 19.94
C ASN A 32 6.18 -8.69 21.41
N VAL A 33 6.60 -7.46 21.70
CA VAL A 33 6.59 -6.92 23.07
C VAL A 33 5.18 -6.91 23.66
N ALA A 34 4.18 -6.46 22.91
CA ALA A 34 2.79 -6.44 23.35
C ALA A 34 2.25 -7.85 23.62
N ALA A 35 2.52 -8.81 22.72
CA ALA A 35 2.12 -10.20 22.87
C ALA A 35 2.75 -10.84 24.11
N PHE A 36 4.07 -10.70 24.30
CA PHE A 36 4.74 -11.25 25.48
C PHE A 36 4.24 -10.62 26.78
N ALA A 37 3.98 -9.30 26.80
CA ALA A 37 3.42 -8.63 27.97
C ALA A 37 2.02 -9.16 28.33
N LEU A 38 1.14 -9.34 27.34
CA LEU A 38 -0.19 -9.90 27.56
C LEU A 38 -0.15 -11.36 28.00
N ILE A 39 0.72 -12.18 27.40
CA ILE A 39 0.92 -13.58 27.80
C ILE A 39 1.44 -13.64 29.25
N ALA A 40 2.43 -12.82 29.61
CA ALA A 40 2.96 -12.75 30.97
C ALA A 40 1.91 -12.27 31.98
N PHE A 41 1.07 -11.30 31.60
CA PHE A 41 -0.05 -10.85 32.41
C PHE A 41 -1.04 -12.00 32.68
N GLN A 42 -1.45 -12.75 31.65
CA GLN A 42 -2.35 -13.90 31.83
C GLN A 42 -1.75 -15.01 32.67
N LEU A 43 -0.44 -15.25 32.56
CA LEU A 43 0.27 -16.19 33.43
C LEU A 43 0.27 -15.72 34.88
N ALA A 44 0.49 -14.43 35.14
CA ALA A 44 0.41 -13.88 36.49
C ALA A 44 -1.01 -14.01 37.08
N VAL A 45 -2.06 -13.77 36.28
CA VAL A 45 -3.45 -13.99 36.69
C VAL A 45 -3.68 -15.45 37.07
N MET A 46 -3.15 -16.41 36.31
CA MET A 46 -3.22 -17.83 36.66
C MET A 46 -2.55 -18.12 38.01
N LEU A 47 -1.32 -17.63 38.19
CA LEU A 47 -0.53 -17.88 39.40
C LEU A 47 -1.18 -17.31 40.66
N ILE A 48 -1.82 -16.15 40.55
CA ILE A 48 -2.57 -15.53 41.66
C ILE A 48 -3.83 -16.36 42.00
N ASN A 49 -4.44 -17.01 41.01
CA ASN A 49 -5.70 -17.75 41.17
C ASN A 49 -5.54 -19.27 41.22
N LEU A 50 -4.34 -19.79 41.52
CA LEU A 50 -4.04 -21.25 41.52
C LEU A 50 -5.05 -22.08 42.31
N GLY A 51 -5.52 -21.58 43.46
CA GLY A 51 -6.46 -22.26 44.33
C GLY A 51 -7.90 -22.38 43.78
N SER A 52 -8.22 -21.65 42.72
CA SER A 52 -9.56 -21.61 42.11
C SER A 52 -9.73 -22.58 40.94
N TYR A 53 -8.65 -23.27 40.52
CA TYR A 53 -8.68 -24.23 39.41
C TYR A 53 -9.07 -25.62 39.90
N THR A 54 -10.19 -26.14 39.40
CA THR A 54 -10.72 -27.47 39.77
C THR A 54 -9.79 -28.60 39.31
N ALA A 55 -9.23 -28.48 38.10
CA ALA A 55 -8.28 -29.44 37.56
C ALA A 55 -6.98 -28.75 37.14
N LEU A 56 -6.26 -28.22 38.14
CA LEU A 56 -4.99 -27.52 37.98
C LEU A 56 -3.97 -28.22 37.03
N PRO A 57 -3.81 -29.57 37.03
CA PRO A 57 -2.87 -30.22 36.12
C PRO A 57 -3.18 -29.99 34.63
N LEU A 58 -4.46 -29.85 34.26
CA LEU A 58 -4.87 -29.60 32.87
C LEU A 58 -4.52 -28.18 32.43
N SER A 59 -4.77 -27.17 33.27
CA SER A 59 -4.38 -25.78 32.98
C SER A 59 -2.86 -25.60 32.96
N LEU A 60 -2.11 -26.32 33.81
CA LEU A 60 -0.64 -26.35 33.73
C LEU A 60 -0.16 -26.99 32.41
N ALA A 61 -0.79 -28.07 31.97
CA ALA A 61 -0.48 -28.71 30.69
C ALA A 61 -0.79 -27.76 29.49
N ALA A 62 -1.88 -27.01 29.55
CA ALA A 62 -2.22 -25.99 28.56
C ALA A 62 -1.14 -24.90 28.47
N TRP A 63 -0.71 -24.36 29.62
CA TRP A 63 0.38 -23.38 29.67
C TRP A 63 1.71 -23.94 29.17
N ALA A 64 2.05 -25.18 29.53
CA ALA A 64 3.25 -25.83 29.03
C ALA A 64 3.20 -25.98 27.49
N GLY A 65 2.06 -26.39 26.93
CA GLY A 65 1.85 -26.47 25.49
C GLY A 65 2.00 -25.12 24.79
N LEU A 66 1.43 -24.05 25.35
CA LEU A 66 1.56 -22.70 24.82
C LEU A 66 3.02 -22.22 24.84
N LEU A 67 3.73 -22.39 25.97
CA LEU A 67 5.12 -21.97 26.12
C LEU A 67 6.05 -22.75 25.19
N VAL A 68 5.86 -24.07 25.05
CA VAL A 68 6.63 -24.89 24.10
C VAL A 68 6.40 -24.40 22.67
N THR A 69 5.16 -24.08 22.31
CA THR A 69 4.83 -23.54 20.98
C THR A 69 5.49 -22.19 20.73
N LEU A 70 5.49 -21.31 21.74
CA LEU A 70 6.12 -19.99 21.69
C LEU A 70 7.64 -20.09 21.52
N VAL A 71 8.29 -20.95 22.31
CA VAL A 71 9.73 -21.21 22.25
C VAL A 71 10.11 -21.81 20.89
N ALA A 72 9.32 -22.79 20.41
CA ALA A 72 9.51 -23.35 19.07
C ALA A 72 9.39 -22.27 18.00
N ALA A 73 8.40 -21.37 18.09
CA ALA A 73 8.23 -20.26 17.16
C ALA A 73 9.45 -19.33 17.17
N VAL A 74 9.96 -18.93 18.34
CA VAL A 74 11.16 -18.07 18.47
C VAL A 74 12.41 -18.74 17.90
N ILE A 75 12.56 -20.06 18.09
CA ILE A 75 13.73 -20.80 17.58
C ILE A 75 13.66 -21.01 16.07
N VAL A 76 12.47 -21.29 15.53
CA VAL A 76 12.32 -21.63 14.10
C VAL A 76 12.20 -20.37 13.24
N ARG A 77 11.54 -19.31 13.71
CA ARG A 77 11.27 -18.08 12.96
C ARG A 77 12.50 -17.46 12.26
N PRO A 78 13.68 -17.34 12.89
CA PRO A 78 14.87 -16.79 12.22
C PRO A 78 15.40 -17.64 11.05
N ARG A 79 14.92 -18.89 10.90
CA ARG A 79 15.35 -19.83 9.86
C ARG A 79 14.37 -19.92 8.69
N LEU A 80 13.27 -19.19 8.75
CA LEU A 80 12.21 -19.21 7.74
C LEU A 80 12.38 -18.04 6.75
N PRO A 81 11.86 -18.18 5.52
CA PRO A 81 11.70 -17.06 4.60
C PRO A 81 10.70 -16.03 5.15
N ASP A 82 10.55 -14.89 4.45
CA ASP A 82 9.69 -13.75 4.87
C ASP A 82 8.22 -14.13 5.20
N GLU A 83 7.71 -15.25 4.68
CA GLU A 83 6.37 -15.76 4.98
C GLU A 83 6.42 -17.13 5.68
N LEU A 84 5.56 -17.30 6.69
CA LEU A 84 5.46 -18.56 7.43
C LEU A 84 4.73 -19.61 6.57
N PRO A 85 5.28 -20.83 6.35
CA PRO A 85 4.63 -21.89 5.57
C PRO A 85 3.28 -22.31 6.15
N ASN A 86 2.31 -22.59 5.27
CA ASN A 86 0.94 -22.96 5.64
C ASN A 86 0.89 -24.17 6.61
N GLY A 87 1.69 -25.21 6.36
CA GLY A 87 1.71 -26.40 7.20
C GLY A 87 2.13 -26.11 8.65
N MET A 88 3.13 -25.25 8.84
CA MET A 88 3.58 -24.84 10.17
C MET A 88 2.52 -24.01 10.89
N PHE A 89 1.86 -23.09 10.18
CA PHE A 89 0.80 -22.29 10.73
C PHE A 89 -0.39 -23.14 11.21
N TYR A 90 -0.92 -24.03 10.36
CA TYR A 90 -2.03 -24.89 10.74
C TYR A 90 -1.66 -25.85 11.88
N THR A 91 -0.40 -26.30 11.94
CA THR A 91 0.10 -27.10 13.07
C THR A 91 0.08 -26.27 14.36
N ALA A 92 0.55 -25.02 14.32
CA ALA A 92 0.50 -24.12 15.46
C ALA A 92 -0.95 -23.84 15.91
N ILE A 93 -1.87 -23.61 14.96
CA ILE A 93 -3.30 -23.44 15.25
C ILE A 93 -3.89 -24.70 15.90
N ALA A 94 -3.55 -25.90 15.41
CA ALA A 94 -4.01 -27.16 16.00
C ALA A 94 -3.51 -27.32 17.44
N ILE A 95 -2.25 -26.98 17.72
CA ILE A 95 -1.70 -26.99 19.08
C ILE A 95 -2.41 -25.95 19.96
N CYS A 96 -2.61 -24.73 19.45
CA CYS A 96 -3.37 -23.68 20.14
C CYS A 96 -4.80 -24.12 20.45
N ALA A 97 -5.48 -24.82 19.55
CA ALA A 97 -6.81 -25.37 19.78
C ALA A 97 -6.80 -26.43 20.90
N ALA A 98 -5.78 -27.30 20.94
CA ALA A 98 -5.59 -28.26 22.03
C ALA A 98 -5.31 -27.55 23.38
N VAL A 99 -4.51 -26.49 23.39
CA VAL A 99 -4.26 -25.64 24.57
C VAL A 99 -5.56 -25.03 25.07
N VAL A 100 -6.38 -24.45 24.19
CA VAL A 100 -7.69 -23.88 24.54
C VAL A 100 -8.60 -24.94 25.14
N ALA A 101 -8.71 -26.11 24.50
CA ALA A 101 -9.55 -27.20 24.99
C ALA A 101 -9.09 -27.69 26.38
N LEU A 102 -7.79 -27.88 26.58
CA LEU A 102 -7.23 -28.28 27.88
C LEU A 102 -7.52 -27.25 28.97
N ASP A 103 -7.40 -25.97 28.67
CA ASP A 103 -7.60 -24.91 29.65
C ASP A 103 -9.09 -24.69 30.00
N VAL A 104 -9.97 -24.79 29.01
CA VAL A 104 -11.43 -24.75 29.24
C VAL A 104 -11.86 -25.94 30.09
N VAL A 105 -11.37 -27.16 29.80
CA VAL A 105 -11.68 -28.34 30.62
C VAL A 105 -11.05 -28.23 32.02
N GLY A 106 -9.83 -27.68 32.12
CA GLY A 106 -9.13 -27.48 33.39
C GLY A 106 -9.84 -26.51 34.35
N THR A 107 -10.56 -25.55 33.80
CA THR A 107 -11.36 -24.54 34.51
C THR A 107 -12.83 -24.92 34.65
N TRP A 108 -13.24 -26.06 34.09
CA TRP A 108 -14.63 -26.51 34.12
C TRP A 108 -15.01 -27.01 35.53
N ALA A 109 -15.69 -26.15 36.27
CA ALA A 109 -16.24 -26.46 37.59
C ALA A 109 -17.79 -26.43 37.51
N PRO A 110 -18.50 -27.43 38.05
CA PRO A 110 -19.94 -27.32 38.25
C PRO A 110 -20.23 -26.25 39.33
N GLY A 111 -20.64 -25.04 38.94
CA GLY A 111 -20.99 -23.94 39.85
C GLY A 111 -20.39 -22.58 39.49
N ASP A 112 -20.64 -21.58 40.33
CA ASP A 112 -20.44 -20.15 40.01
C ASP A 112 -19.00 -19.62 40.21
N THR A 113 -18.06 -20.48 40.61
CA THR A 113 -16.70 -20.10 41.08
C THR A 113 -15.56 -20.66 40.23
N GLY A 114 -15.82 -21.06 38.98
CA GLY A 114 -14.76 -21.54 38.09
C GLY A 114 -13.76 -20.45 37.72
N ALA A 115 -12.46 -20.73 37.82
CA ALA A 115 -11.40 -19.82 37.38
C ALA A 115 -11.52 -19.47 35.87
N GLN A 116 -10.93 -18.34 35.48
CA GLN A 116 -10.86 -17.90 34.08
C GLN A 116 -9.84 -18.75 33.30
N PRO A 117 -10.13 -19.17 32.06
CA PRO A 117 -9.20 -19.93 31.21
C PRO A 117 -8.09 -19.00 30.65
N THR A 118 -7.07 -18.76 31.47
CA THR A 118 -6.00 -17.80 31.19
C THR A 118 -5.10 -18.19 30.01
N ALA A 119 -4.81 -19.47 29.79
CA ALA A 119 -4.03 -19.94 28.66
C ALA A 119 -4.83 -19.80 27.36
N ALA A 120 -6.13 -20.09 27.38
CA ALA A 120 -7.00 -19.89 26.21
C ALA A 120 -7.05 -18.41 25.80
N VAL A 121 -7.10 -17.49 26.75
CA VAL A 121 -7.02 -16.04 26.46
C VAL A 121 -5.66 -15.68 25.87
N ALA A 122 -4.58 -16.21 26.45
CA ALA A 122 -3.20 -15.94 26.01
C ALA A 122 -2.90 -16.45 24.59
N VAL A 123 -3.61 -17.45 24.09
CA VAL A 123 -3.54 -17.88 22.67
C VAL A 123 -3.87 -16.72 21.73
N GLY A 124 -4.83 -15.87 22.08
CA GLY A 124 -5.16 -14.67 21.30
C GLY A 124 -4.00 -13.69 21.18
N SER A 125 -3.25 -13.52 22.26
CA SER A 125 -2.00 -12.74 22.25
C SER A 125 -0.88 -13.45 21.47
N ALA A 126 -0.83 -14.78 21.46
CA ALA A 126 0.13 -15.51 20.62
C ALA A 126 -0.18 -15.36 19.12
N LEU A 127 -1.45 -15.23 18.72
CA LEU A 127 -1.82 -14.93 17.33
C LEU A 127 -1.28 -13.57 16.86
N LEU A 128 -1.12 -12.59 17.76
CA LEU A 128 -0.52 -11.29 17.45
C LEU A 128 0.92 -11.44 16.92
N LEU A 129 1.67 -12.45 17.38
CA LEU A 129 3.02 -12.75 16.89
C LEU A 129 3.03 -13.16 15.41
N CYS A 130 1.91 -13.68 14.90
CA CYS A 130 1.79 -14.17 13.53
C CYS A 130 1.30 -13.09 12.54
N VAL A 131 0.85 -11.94 13.04
CA VAL A 131 0.18 -10.88 12.25
C VAL A 131 1.06 -10.35 11.12
N ALA A 132 2.36 -10.19 11.33
CA ALA A 132 3.27 -9.66 10.31
C ALA A 132 3.70 -10.70 9.26
N ALA A 133 3.53 -12.00 9.55
CA ALA A 133 4.10 -13.10 8.77
C ALA A 133 3.05 -13.99 8.07
N ARG A 134 1.75 -13.66 8.22
CA ARG A 134 0.63 -14.44 7.66
C ARG A 134 -0.40 -13.56 6.96
N PRO A 135 -1.19 -14.13 6.04
CA PRO A 135 -2.33 -13.44 5.45
C PRO A 135 -3.31 -12.95 6.52
N PRO A 136 -3.90 -11.75 6.36
CA PRO A 136 -4.81 -11.17 7.35
C PRO A 136 -6.08 -12.01 7.55
N SER A 137 -6.55 -12.71 6.50
CA SER A 137 -7.71 -13.60 6.57
C SER A 137 -7.53 -14.73 7.59
N ASP A 138 -6.34 -15.34 7.62
CA ASP A 138 -6.05 -16.49 8.48
C ASP A 138 -6.08 -16.10 9.97
N ILE A 139 -5.51 -14.94 10.29
CA ILE A 139 -5.50 -14.41 11.65
C ILE A 139 -6.91 -14.02 12.08
N VAL A 140 -7.67 -13.34 11.21
CA VAL A 140 -9.07 -12.98 11.49
C VAL A 140 -9.93 -14.21 11.75
N VAL A 141 -9.81 -15.25 10.91
CA VAL A 141 -10.56 -16.50 11.09
C VAL A 141 -10.19 -17.19 12.40
N ALA A 142 -8.89 -17.28 12.72
CA ALA A 142 -8.42 -17.89 13.97
C ALA A 142 -8.90 -17.10 15.20
N SER A 143 -8.83 -15.77 15.17
CA SER A 143 -9.29 -14.91 16.27
C SER A 143 -10.80 -14.97 16.46
N ILE A 144 -11.60 -14.98 15.38
CA ILE A 144 -13.05 -15.16 15.44
C ILE A 144 -13.37 -16.54 16.00
N GLY A 145 -12.70 -17.60 15.53
CA GLY A 145 -12.87 -18.96 16.02
C GLY A 145 -12.61 -19.06 17.53
N LEU A 146 -11.52 -18.45 18.01
CA LEU A 146 -11.21 -18.37 19.43
C LEU A 146 -12.30 -17.63 20.23
N GLY A 147 -12.77 -16.49 19.72
CA GLY A 147 -13.87 -15.75 20.33
C GLY A 147 -15.17 -16.55 20.42
N VAL A 148 -15.51 -17.30 19.37
CA VAL A 148 -16.69 -18.19 19.34
C VAL A 148 -16.56 -19.32 20.37
N VAL A 149 -15.38 -19.92 20.52
CA VAL A 149 -15.14 -20.97 21.51
C VAL A 149 -15.30 -20.42 22.94
N LEU A 150 -14.71 -19.26 23.25
CA LEU A 150 -14.84 -18.63 24.58
C LEU A 150 -16.27 -18.14 24.86
N ALA A 151 -16.98 -17.63 23.85
CA ALA A 151 -18.38 -17.26 23.98
C ALA A 151 -19.28 -18.50 24.21
N GLY A 152 -18.99 -19.60 23.50
CA GLY A 152 -19.67 -20.88 23.66
C GLY A 152 -19.43 -21.48 25.05
N GLU A 153 -18.20 -21.42 25.55
CA GLU A 153 -17.87 -21.79 26.93
C GLU A 153 -18.72 -21.00 27.94
N PHE A 154 -18.74 -19.67 27.82
CA PHE A 154 -19.53 -18.81 28.71
C PHE A 154 -21.03 -19.17 28.67
N ALA A 155 -21.59 -19.38 27.48
CA ALA A 155 -22.99 -19.76 27.31
C ALA A 155 -23.30 -21.14 27.94
N LEU A 156 -22.39 -22.11 27.79
CA LEU A 156 -22.56 -23.46 28.33
C LEU A 156 -22.41 -23.53 29.86
N ARG A 157 -21.64 -22.61 30.48
CA ARG A 157 -21.53 -22.51 31.95
C ARG A 157 -22.85 -22.09 32.62
N GLY A 158 -23.85 -21.63 31.86
CA GLY A 158 -25.20 -21.39 32.39
C GLY A 158 -25.29 -20.26 33.42
N GLN A 159 -24.29 -19.37 33.47
CA GLN A 159 -24.28 -18.19 34.33
C GLN A 159 -25.26 -17.15 33.77
N HIS A 160 -26.53 -17.25 34.20
CA HIS A 160 -27.58 -16.28 33.84
C HIS A 160 -27.54 -15.02 34.71
N ASP A 161 -26.52 -14.86 35.55
CA ASP A 161 -26.31 -13.63 36.30
C ASP A 161 -25.73 -12.55 35.38
N LEU A 162 -26.43 -11.42 35.25
CA LEU A 162 -25.98 -10.29 34.45
C LEU A 162 -24.65 -9.71 34.95
N SER A 163 -24.28 -9.96 36.21
CA SER A 163 -23.01 -9.52 36.79
C SER A 163 -21.78 -10.19 36.14
N ALA A 164 -21.92 -11.42 35.62
CA ALA A 164 -20.84 -12.20 35.00
C ALA A 164 -20.57 -11.82 33.53
N LEU A 165 -21.50 -11.10 32.89
CA LEU A 165 -21.37 -10.66 31.49
C LEU A 165 -20.18 -9.71 31.27
N GLY A 166 -19.94 -8.80 32.22
CA GLY A 166 -18.83 -7.84 32.13
C GLY A 166 -17.46 -8.53 32.05
N PRO A 167 -17.09 -9.37 33.04
CA PRO A 167 -15.85 -10.14 33.01
C PRO A 167 -15.70 -11.07 31.79
N ALA A 168 -16.79 -11.70 31.35
CA ALA A 168 -16.79 -12.55 30.14
C ALA A 168 -16.47 -11.73 28.88
N PHE A 169 -17.10 -10.56 28.73
CA PHE A 169 -16.81 -9.65 27.62
C PHE A 169 -15.35 -9.19 27.62
N VAL A 170 -14.82 -8.82 28.79
CA VAL A 170 -13.40 -8.43 28.94
C VAL A 170 -12.48 -9.60 28.55
N THR A 171 -12.80 -10.82 28.96
CA THR A 171 -12.03 -12.03 28.63
C THR A 171 -11.95 -12.26 27.12
N ILE A 172 -13.10 -12.22 26.44
CA ILE A 172 -13.19 -12.40 25.00
C ILE A 172 -12.47 -11.24 24.29
N ALA A 173 -12.70 -10.00 24.72
CA ALA A 173 -12.06 -8.82 24.14
C ALA A 173 -10.53 -8.87 24.28
N LEU A 174 -10.00 -9.26 25.45
CA LEU A 174 -8.56 -9.36 25.68
C LEU A 174 -7.91 -10.44 24.80
N SER A 175 -8.66 -11.48 24.43
CA SER A 175 -8.19 -12.53 23.54
C SER A 175 -8.26 -12.13 22.06
N VAL A 176 -9.36 -11.53 21.64
CA VAL A 176 -9.67 -11.32 20.21
C VAL A 176 -9.21 -9.94 19.71
N ALA A 177 -9.29 -8.90 20.53
CA ALA A 177 -9.00 -7.53 20.08
C ALA A 177 -7.53 -7.32 19.68
N PRO A 178 -6.51 -7.76 20.44
CA PRO A 178 -5.11 -7.53 20.06
C PRO A 178 -4.74 -8.05 18.66
N PRO A 179 -4.99 -9.32 18.29
CA PRO A 179 -4.65 -9.81 16.95
C PRO A 179 -5.44 -9.10 15.84
N LEU A 180 -6.72 -8.77 16.04
CA LEU A 180 -7.51 -8.04 15.05
C LEU A 180 -7.01 -6.60 14.84
N LEU A 181 -6.67 -5.91 15.93
CA LEU A 181 -6.05 -4.58 15.85
C LEU A 181 -4.69 -4.65 15.15
N GLY A 182 -3.89 -5.67 15.45
CA GLY A 182 -2.63 -5.93 14.74
C GLY A 182 -2.85 -6.06 13.23
N VAL A 183 -3.81 -6.89 12.81
CA VAL A 183 -4.17 -7.06 11.39
C VAL A 183 -4.56 -5.73 10.74
N GLN A 184 -5.39 -4.94 11.42
CA GLN A 184 -5.82 -3.63 10.90
C GLN A 184 -4.65 -2.66 10.77
N ILE A 185 -3.72 -2.63 11.74
CA ILE A 185 -2.53 -1.79 11.69
C ILE A 185 -1.64 -2.18 10.49
N VAL A 186 -1.36 -3.48 10.31
CA VAL A 186 -0.57 -3.96 9.16
C VAL A 186 -1.23 -3.62 7.84
N ARG A 187 -2.54 -3.83 7.72
CA ARG A 187 -3.29 -3.52 6.51
C ARG A 187 -3.23 -2.03 6.17
N SER A 188 -3.44 -1.17 7.16
CA SER A 188 -3.35 0.28 7.00
C SER A 188 -1.95 0.71 6.58
N LEU A 189 -0.91 0.14 7.21
CA LEU A 189 0.48 0.43 6.85
C LEU A 189 0.81 -0.02 5.42
N ARG A 190 0.40 -1.23 5.01
CA ARG A 190 0.61 -1.71 3.63
C ARG A 190 -0.09 -0.81 2.62
N THR A 191 -1.31 -0.38 2.93
CA THR A 191 -2.06 0.53 2.06
C THR A 191 -1.33 1.87 1.95
N LEU A 192 -0.86 2.42 3.07
CA LEU A 192 -0.09 3.66 3.10
C LEU A 192 1.21 3.56 2.29
N ILE A 193 1.99 2.49 2.47
CA ILE A 193 3.22 2.26 1.72
C ILE A 193 2.93 2.15 0.23
N GLN A 194 1.88 1.43 -0.17
CA GLN A 194 1.46 1.34 -1.57
C GLN A 194 1.11 2.71 -2.16
N LEU A 195 0.40 3.54 -1.39
CA LEU A 195 0.09 4.92 -1.79
C LEU A 195 1.36 5.77 -1.90
N GLU A 196 2.29 5.67 -0.95
CA GLU A 196 3.55 6.43 -1.00
C GLU A 196 4.44 6.00 -2.16
N LEU A 197 4.57 4.69 -2.41
CA LEU A 197 5.34 4.16 -3.53
C LEU A 197 4.76 4.63 -4.88
N ASP A 198 3.45 4.58 -5.04
CA ASP A 198 2.78 5.07 -6.24
C ASP A 198 2.95 6.59 -6.38
N LEU A 199 2.83 7.36 -5.30
CA LEU A 199 3.13 8.79 -5.32
C LEU A 199 4.58 9.09 -5.74
N VAL A 200 5.56 8.36 -5.20
CA VAL A 200 6.98 8.55 -5.54
C VAL A 200 7.23 8.21 -7.01
N GLN A 201 6.64 7.13 -7.51
CA GLN A 201 6.71 6.75 -8.92
C GLN A 201 6.14 7.87 -9.80
N VAL A 202 4.96 8.38 -9.47
CA VAL A 202 4.31 9.44 -10.23
C VAL A 202 5.10 10.74 -10.13
N GLN A 203 5.65 11.10 -8.96
CA GLN A 203 6.52 12.27 -8.79
C GLN A 203 7.82 12.19 -9.62
N SER A 204 8.32 10.99 -9.93
CA SER A 204 9.48 10.85 -10.82
C SER A 204 9.22 11.36 -12.24
N THR A 205 7.97 11.28 -12.71
CA THR A 205 7.55 11.81 -14.02
C THR A 205 7.61 13.34 -14.08
N VAL A 206 7.41 14.04 -12.96
CA VAL A 206 7.50 15.51 -12.88
C VAL A 206 8.90 16.01 -13.26
N SER A 207 9.94 15.24 -12.91
CA SER A 207 11.33 15.54 -13.27
C SER A 207 11.72 15.10 -14.68
N SER A 208 10.85 14.38 -15.39
CA SER A 208 11.10 13.97 -16.78
C SER A 208 10.91 15.15 -17.75
N PRO A 209 11.50 15.09 -18.95
CA PRO A 209 11.26 16.09 -19.99
C PRO A 209 9.75 16.25 -20.27
N GLY A 210 9.32 17.42 -20.77
CA GLY A 210 7.88 17.73 -20.93
C GLY A 210 7.12 16.71 -21.79
N TYR A 211 7.80 16.17 -22.79
CA TYR A 211 7.44 14.96 -23.52
C TYR A 211 8.40 13.85 -23.12
N ALA A 212 7.86 12.72 -22.73
CA ALA A 212 8.65 11.58 -22.32
C ALA A 212 8.02 10.31 -22.89
N VAL A 213 8.84 9.27 -23.01
CA VAL A 213 8.36 7.91 -23.24
C VAL A 213 8.10 7.32 -21.85
N GLY A 214 6.90 6.76 -21.64
CA GLY A 214 6.52 6.11 -20.38
C GLY A 214 7.51 5.04 -19.92
N MET A 215 7.54 4.71 -18.63
CA MET A 215 8.56 3.81 -18.07
C MET A 215 8.62 2.46 -18.80
N LEU A 216 7.45 1.87 -19.08
CA LEU A 216 7.34 0.61 -19.84
C LEU A 216 7.79 0.76 -21.30
N ALA A 217 7.43 1.87 -21.94
CA ALA A 217 7.82 2.15 -23.31
C ALA A 217 9.32 2.52 -23.41
N SER A 218 9.93 3.01 -22.34
CA SER A 218 11.36 3.31 -22.23
C SER A 218 12.19 2.02 -22.10
N GLU A 219 11.70 1.04 -21.33
CA GLU A 219 12.29 -0.31 -21.30
C GLU A 219 12.21 -0.99 -22.67
N GLU A 220 11.07 -0.85 -23.35
CA GLU A 220 10.90 -1.36 -24.71
C GLU A 220 11.82 -0.65 -25.71
N LEU A 221 11.94 0.67 -25.62
CA LEU A 221 12.86 1.45 -26.46
C LEU A 221 14.32 1.03 -26.21
N ALA A 222 14.72 0.82 -24.95
CA ALA A 222 16.07 0.36 -24.59
C ALA A 222 16.33 -1.06 -25.11
N ARG A 223 15.31 -1.94 -25.08
CA ARG A 223 15.40 -3.29 -25.67
C ARG A 223 15.60 -3.22 -27.19
N LEU A 224 14.84 -2.36 -27.87
CA LEU A 224 14.96 -2.14 -29.31
C LEU A 224 16.30 -1.51 -29.70
N ASP A 225 16.78 -0.55 -28.91
CA ASP A 225 18.09 0.09 -29.10
C ASP A 225 19.22 -0.93 -28.93
N LEU A 226 19.18 -1.76 -27.89
CA LEU A 226 20.14 -2.85 -27.71
C LEU A 226 20.08 -3.88 -28.84
N ALA A 227 18.89 -4.17 -29.37
CA ALA A 227 18.75 -5.05 -30.53
C ALA A 227 19.37 -4.44 -31.79
N ALA A 228 19.17 -3.13 -32.00
CA ALA A 228 19.79 -2.39 -33.10
C ALA A 228 21.31 -2.34 -32.95
N GLU A 229 21.83 -2.06 -31.75
CA GLU A 229 23.26 -2.02 -31.45
C GLU A 229 23.92 -3.37 -31.72
N ARG A 230 23.31 -4.47 -31.26
CA ARG A 230 23.80 -5.84 -31.53
C ARG A 230 23.84 -6.17 -33.01
N LEU A 231 22.85 -5.72 -33.78
CA LEU A 231 22.80 -5.91 -35.22
C LEU A 231 23.92 -5.13 -35.92
N LEU A 232 24.11 -3.86 -35.55
CA LEU A 232 25.17 -3.00 -36.08
C LEU A 232 26.58 -3.52 -35.70
N ASP A 233 26.76 -3.96 -34.46
CA ASP A 233 28.01 -4.57 -33.98
C ASP A 233 28.31 -5.90 -34.70
N GLY A 234 27.28 -6.68 -35.02
CA GLY A 234 27.40 -7.89 -35.86
C GLY A 234 27.95 -7.57 -37.25
N VAL A 235 27.48 -6.49 -37.89
CA VAL A 235 28.00 -6.03 -39.18
C VAL A 235 29.42 -5.47 -39.04
N ALA A 236 29.68 -4.64 -38.04
CA ALA A 236 30.99 -4.01 -37.81
C ALA A 236 32.10 -5.02 -37.49
N SER A 237 31.78 -6.07 -36.74
CA SER A 237 32.70 -7.17 -36.41
C SER A 237 32.85 -8.22 -37.52
N GLY A 238 32.11 -8.08 -38.63
CA GLY A 238 32.14 -9.03 -39.76
C GLY A 238 31.43 -10.37 -39.50
N ARG A 239 30.76 -10.53 -38.35
CA ARG A 239 29.92 -11.71 -38.05
C ARG A 239 28.68 -11.77 -38.94
N THR A 240 28.16 -10.62 -39.33
CA THR A 240 27.05 -10.48 -40.28
C THR A 240 27.61 -10.02 -41.62
N THR A 241 27.59 -10.89 -42.63
CA THR A 241 28.10 -10.57 -43.96
C THR A 241 27.17 -9.62 -44.71
N LEU A 242 27.75 -8.66 -45.43
CA LEU A 242 27.03 -7.82 -46.39
C LEU A 242 27.16 -8.39 -47.81
N PRO A 243 26.10 -8.37 -48.64
CA PRO A 243 24.76 -7.86 -48.36
C PRO A 243 24.01 -8.72 -47.32
N LEU A 244 23.12 -8.08 -46.54
CA LEU A 244 22.32 -8.77 -45.53
C LEU A 244 21.46 -9.86 -46.18
N ASN A 245 21.32 -11.00 -45.51
CA ASN A 245 20.34 -12.01 -45.92
C ASN A 245 18.91 -11.49 -45.65
N GLU A 246 17.93 -12.10 -46.32
CA GLU A 246 16.54 -11.65 -46.30
C GLU A 246 15.94 -11.64 -44.87
N GLU A 247 16.28 -12.63 -44.05
CA GLU A 247 15.84 -12.72 -42.66
C GLU A 247 16.37 -11.57 -41.78
N THR A 248 17.67 -11.27 -41.85
CA THR A 248 18.29 -10.19 -41.06
C THR A 248 17.84 -8.82 -41.57
N ALA A 249 17.65 -8.66 -42.88
CA ALA A 249 17.10 -7.44 -43.47
C ALA A 249 15.66 -7.19 -43.00
N SER A 250 14.83 -8.23 -42.94
CA SER A 250 13.47 -8.16 -42.41
C SER A 250 13.47 -7.78 -40.92
N ALA A 251 14.32 -8.41 -40.11
CA ALA A 251 14.45 -8.09 -38.69
C ALA A 251 14.89 -6.63 -38.46
N ALA A 252 15.88 -6.15 -39.22
CA ALA A 252 16.33 -4.77 -39.16
C ALA A 252 15.21 -3.78 -39.54
N SER A 253 14.41 -4.11 -40.55
CA SER A 253 13.25 -3.29 -40.96
C SER A 253 12.16 -3.22 -39.88
N SER A 254 11.91 -4.34 -39.18
CA SER A 254 10.98 -4.39 -38.04
C SER A 254 11.46 -3.50 -36.89
N ILE A 255 12.71 -3.66 -36.45
CA ILE A 255 13.31 -2.86 -35.38
C ILE A 255 13.24 -1.37 -35.72
N ALA A 256 13.63 -0.99 -36.94
CA ALA A 256 13.58 0.40 -37.38
C ALA A 256 12.16 0.98 -37.39
N THR A 257 11.16 0.17 -37.77
CA THR A 257 9.75 0.58 -37.77
C THR A 257 9.23 0.77 -36.35
N GLU A 258 9.49 -0.18 -35.45
CA GLU A 258 9.08 -0.11 -34.05
C GLU A 258 9.73 1.04 -33.31
N LEU A 259 11.04 1.27 -33.52
CA LEU A 259 11.76 2.39 -32.94
C LEU A 259 11.18 3.73 -33.42
N ARG A 260 10.84 3.83 -34.72
CA ARG A 260 10.19 5.03 -35.28
C ARG A 260 8.81 5.28 -34.65
N LEU A 261 8.00 4.25 -34.46
CA LEU A 261 6.68 4.38 -33.85
C LEU A 261 6.79 4.85 -32.40
N HIS A 262 7.67 4.23 -31.60
CA HIS A 262 7.89 4.63 -30.20
C HIS A 262 8.42 6.06 -30.08
N LEU A 263 9.34 6.49 -30.95
CA LEU A 263 9.83 7.87 -30.98
C LEU A 263 8.75 8.88 -31.40
N ILE A 264 7.82 8.52 -32.29
CA ILE A 264 6.69 9.38 -32.65
C ILE A 264 5.70 9.47 -31.49
N GLN A 265 5.41 8.36 -30.83
CA GLN A 265 4.49 8.30 -29.70
C GLN A 265 5.01 9.10 -28.50
N GLY A 266 6.31 8.99 -28.19
CA GLY A 266 6.96 9.79 -27.16
C GLY A 266 6.99 11.31 -27.42
N ARG A 267 6.63 11.77 -28.62
CA ARG A 267 6.44 13.20 -28.94
C ARG A 267 5.00 13.69 -28.79
N LYS A 268 4.06 12.80 -28.50
CA LYS A 268 2.63 13.12 -28.31
C LYS A 268 2.20 12.96 -26.86
N GLU A 269 2.82 12.05 -26.14
CA GLU A 269 2.49 11.76 -24.74
C GLU A 269 3.27 12.70 -23.82
N THR A 270 2.55 13.37 -22.92
CA THR A 270 3.14 14.30 -21.93
C THR A 270 3.48 13.56 -20.64
N TRP A 271 4.34 14.17 -19.82
CA TRP A 271 4.63 13.64 -18.47
C TRP A 271 3.35 13.33 -17.68
N LEU A 272 2.30 14.16 -17.80
CA LEU A 272 1.03 14.02 -17.10
C LEU A 272 0.24 12.80 -17.58
N TYR A 273 0.30 12.48 -18.88
CA TYR A 273 -0.29 11.27 -19.44
C TYR A 273 0.30 10.01 -18.79
N HIS A 274 1.63 9.94 -18.70
CA HIS A 274 2.32 8.82 -18.06
C HIS A 274 2.06 8.78 -16.54
N ALA A 275 2.10 9.93 -15.87
CA ALA A 275 1.82 10.00 -14.44
C ALA A 275 0.42 9.46 -14.08
N VAL A 276 -0.58 9.73 -14.93
CA VAL A 276 -1.95 9.23 -14.74
C VAL A 276 -2.08 7.76 -15.14
N THR A 277 -1.61 7.38 -16.33
CA THR A 277 -1.86 6.04 -16.89
C THR A 277 -1.01 4.94 -16.24
N GLU A 278 0.19 5.25 -15.77
CA GLU A 278 1.09 4.28 -15.12
C GLU A 278 0.85 4.15 -13.61
N SER A 279 0.11 5.09 -13.02
CA SER A 279 -0.26 5.06 -11.61
C SER A 279 -1.37 4.06 -11.36
N ALA A 280 -1.17 3.22 -10.36
CA ALA A 280 -2.20 2.27 -9.92
C ALA A 280 -3.41 2.99 -9.27
N LEU A 281 -3.19 4.18 -8.70
CA LEU A 281 -4.24 4.97 -8.05
C LEU A 281 -4.92 5.96 -9.02
N LEU A 282 -4.14 6.70 -9.81
CA LEU A 282 -4.68 7.74 -10.70
C LEU A 282 -5.32 7.13 -11.94
N GLY A 283 -4.78 6.06 -12.51
CA GLY A 283 -5.28 5.48 -13.77
C GLY A 283 -6.76 5.11 -13.74
N PRO A 284 -7.26 4.40 -12.71
CA PRO A 284 -8.68 4.07 -12.59
C PRO A 284 -9.57 5.26 -12.21
N ALA A 285 -9.02 6.32 -11.61
CA ALA A 285 -9.78 7.40 -10.98
C ALA A 285 -9.79 8.71 -11.78
N VAL A 286 -8.81 8.91 -12.67
CA VAL A 286 -8.61 10.16 -13.43
C VAL A 286 -8.89 9.96 -14.91
N ALA A 287 -9.82 10.74 -15.45
CA ALA A 287 -9.98 10.91 -16.89
C ALA A 287 -9.22 12.15 -17.34
N LEU A 288 -8.11 11.96 -18.06
CA LEU A 288 -7.26 13.03 -18.59
C LEU A 288 -7.62 13.39 -20.03
N THR A 289 -7.77 14.68 -20.30
CA THR A 289 -7.89 15.27 -21.65
C THR A 289 -6.78 16.32 -21.83
N ASP A 290 -5.79 16.01 -22.67
CA ASP A 290 -4.67 16.90 -23.03
C ASP A 290 -4.32 16.73 -24.52
N SER A 291 -5.26 17.07 -25.41
CA SER A 291 -5.11 16.82 -26.85
C SER A 291 -4.02 17.65 -27.53
N GLU A 292 -3.68 18.80 -26.94
CA GLU A 292 -2.67 19.74 -27.46
C GLU A 292 -1.28 19.53 -26.81
N GLY A 293 -1.15 18.61 -25.85
CA GLY A 293 0.10 18.37 -25.12
C GLY A 293 0.52 19.56 -24.26
N LEU A 294 -0.43 20.34 -23.75
CA LEU A 294 -0.20 21.56 -22.99
C LEU A 294 0.49 21.27 -21.65
N ALA A 295 0.32 20.06 -21.09
CA ALA A 295 1.02 19.68 -19.87
C ALA A 295 2.55 19.75 -20.02
N ALA A 296 3.09 19.52 -21.23
CA ALA A 296 4.53 19.58 -21.48
C ALA A 296 5.11 20.99 -21.24
N ALA A 297 4.31 22.04 -21.45
CA ALA A 297 4.72 23.44 -21.32
C ALA A 297 4.71 23.96 -19.87
N LEU A 298 4.22 23.18 -18.91
CA LEU A 298 4.21 23.55 -17.49
C LEU A 298 5.64 23.54 -16.92
N THR A 299 5.95 24.50 -16.07
CA THR A 299 7.22 24.54 -15.32
C THR A 299 7.28 23.42 -14.29
N ARG A 300 8.47 23.04 -13.84
CA ARG A 300 8.66 21.97 -12.86
C ARG A 300 7.80 22.15 -11.59
N ASP A 301 7.71 23.37 -11.06
CA ASP A 301 6.92 23.67 -9.87
C ASP A 301 5.41 23.55 -10.14
N GLN A 302 4.96 23.93 -11.34
CA GLN A 302 3.56 23.76 -11.77
C GLN A 302 3.21 22.28 -11.95
N ARG A 303 4.13 21.48 -12.52
CA ARG A 303 3.97 20.03 -12.67
C ARG A 303 3.86 19.34 -11.31
N ASP A 304 4.75 19.67 -10.37
CA ASP A 304 4.71 19.17 -8.97
C ASP A 304 3.40 19.56 -8.27
N GLY A 305 3.02 20.84 -8.38
CA GLY A 305 1.77 21.34 -7.81
C GLY A 305 0.53 20.66 -8.36
N LEU A 306 0.45 20.47 -9.68
CA LEU A 306 -0.70 19.87 -10.34
C LEU A 306 -0.84 18.41 -9.94
N LEU A 307 0.27 17.67 -9.97
CA LEU A 307 0.28 16.27 -9.61
C LEU A 307 -0.08 16.07 -8.14
N THR A 308 0.51 16.84 -7.24
CA THR A 308 0.22 16.78 -5.80
C THR A 308 -1.23 17.13 -5.52
N ALA A 309 -1.80 18.12 -6.22
CA ALA A 309 -3.21 18.49 -6.09
C ALA A 309 -4.14 17.35 -6.53
N VAL A 310 -3.92 16.79 -7.72
CA VAL A 310 -4.71 15.67 -8.27
C VAL A 310 -4.63 14.45 -7.35
N TRP A 311 -3.41 14.15 -6.86
CA TRP A 311 -3.18 13.08 -5.89
C TRP A 311 -4.00 13.28 -4.62
N LEU A 312 -3.84 14.42 -3.93
CA LEU A 312 -4.53 14.69 -2.66
C LEU A 312 -6.05 14.72 -2.78
N LEU A 313 -6.59 15.15 -3.92
CA LEU A 313 -8.03 15.12 -4.18
C LEU A 313 -8.59 13.69 -4.22
N ILE A 314 -7.78 12.72 -4.64
CA ILE A 314 -8.16 11.30 -4.78
C ILE A 314 -7.74 10.48 -3.55
N SER A 315 -6.57 10.74 -3.00
CA SER A 315 -5.84 9.85 -2.08
C SER A 315 -6.26 9.94 -0.61
N ASP A 316 -7.37 10.59 -0.25
CA ASP A 316 -7.79 10.76 1.15
C ASP A 316 -8.07 9.39 1.84
N PRO A 317 -7.18 8.92 2.73
CA PRO A 317 -7.25 7.58 3.29
C PRO A 317 -8.26 7.49 4.45
N VAL A 318 -8.62 8.62 5.07
CA VAL A 318 -9.49 8.66 6.26
C VAL A 318 -10.93 8.27 5.93
N ARG A 319 -11.32 8.32 4.65
CA ARG A 319 -12.71 8.15 4.21
C ARG A 319 -12.94 7.06 3.18
N GLN A 320 -11.96 6.20 2.91
CA GLN A 320 -12.18 5.00 2.08
C GLN A 320 -13.22 4.02 2.68
N GLY A 321 -13.62 4.21 3.94
CA GLY A 321 -14.79 3.54 4.54
C GLY A 321 -16.16 4.10 4.10
N ALA A 322 -16.20 5.28 3.47
CA ALA A 322 -17.40 5.85 2.86
C ALA A 322 -17.44 5.40 1.39
N SER A 323 -18.34 4.47 1.09
CA SER A 323 -18.48 3.69 -0.15
C SER A 323 -18.83 4.48 -1.43
N GLN A 324 -18.19 5.63 -1.70
CA GLN A 324 -18.34 6.36 -2.95
C GLN A 324 -17.02 6.43 -3.71
N PRO A 325 -16.92 5.82 -4.91
CA PRO A 325 -15.74 5.98 -5.75
C PRO A 325 -15.61 7.46 -6.13
N ARG A 326 -14.43 8.05 -5.86
CA ARG A 326 -14.10 9.39 -6.34
C ARG A 326 -13.60 9.26 -7.77
N SER A 327 -14.19 10.04 -8.68
CA SER A 327 -13.66 10.21 -10.03
C SER A 327 -13.28 11.67 -10.24
N LEU A 328 -12.17 11.88 -10.94
CA LEU A 328 -11.64 13.19 -11.28
C LEU A 328 -11.53 13.28 -12.80
N THR A 329 -12.04 14.36 -13.39
CA THR A 329 -11.76 14.71 -14.79
C THR A 329 -10.77 15.86 -14.80
N LEU A 330 -9.68 15.70 -15.54
CA LEU A 330 -8.63 16.69 -15.71
C LEU A 330 -8.58 17.09 -17.18
N ASP A 331 -8.90 18.34 -17.47
CA ASP A 331 -8.93 18.89 -18.83
C ASP A 331 -7.96 20.05 -18.96
N LEU A 332 -7.06 19.98 -19.95
CA LEU A 332 -6.09 21.01 -20.27
C LEU A 332 -6.42 21.57 -21.65
N SER A 333 -6.76 22.85 -21.70
CA SER A 333 -7.12 23.54 -22.94
C SER A 333 -6.57 24.97 -22.97
N ARG A 334 -6.52 25.57 -24.16
CA ARG A 334 -6.25 27.01 -24.27
C ARG A 334 -7.50 27.80 -23.88
N PRO A 335 -7.36 28.95 -23.21
CA PRO A 335 -8.49 29.81 -22.89
C PRO A 335 -9.29 30.17 -24.15
N SER A 336 -10.61 30.01 -24.10
CA SER A 336 -11.52 30.21 -25.24
C SER A 336 -11.63 31.66 -25.71
N ALA A 337 -11.20 32.63 -24.89
CA ALA A 337 -11.17 34.05 -25.24
C ALA A 337 -9.88 34.70 -24.73
N PRO A 338 -9.11 35.40 -25.59
CA PRO A 338 -8.04 36.26 -25.11
C PRO A 338 -8.66 37.44 -24.35
N GLU A 339 -8.33 37.62 -23.08
CA GLU A 339 -8.66 38.86 -22.39
C GLU A 339 -8.03 40.04 -23.15
N HIS A 340 -8.81 41.09 -23.37
CA HIS A 340 -8.33 42.31 -24.04
C HIS A 340 -7.12 42.88 -23.28
N GLY A 341 -5.98 42.98 -23.97
CA GLY A 341 -4.75 43.56 -23.42
C GLY A 341 -3.69 42.54 -22.97
N ASP A 342 -3.89 41.25 -23.23
CA ASP A 342 -2.90 40.23 -22.88
C ASP A 342 -1.71 40.21 -23.85
N PRO A 343 -0.47 40.45 -23.37
CA PRO A 343 0.72 40.51 -24.22
C PRO A 343 1.16 39.14 -24.78
N ASN A 344 0.68 38.01 -24.24
CA ASN A 344 1.04 36.68 -24.76
C ASN A 344 -0.06 35.61 -24.59
N PRO A 345 -1.17 35.69 -25.36
CA PRO A 345 -2.30 34.75 -25.24
C PRO A 345 -1.92 33.30 -25.56
N GLY A 346 -0.83 33.07 -26.28
CA GLY A 346 -0.34 31.73 -26.62
C GLY A 346 0.32 30.99 -25.44
N ALA A 347 0.66 31.69 -24.36
CA ALA A 347 1.33 31.16 -23.18
C ALA A 347 0.38 30.81 -22.02
N ARG A 348 -0.93 31.06 -22.15
CA ARG A 348 -1.90 30.73 -21.10
C ARG A 348 -2.51 29.36 -21.31
N ILE A 349 -2.59 28.59 -20.23
CA ILE A 349 -3.18 27.25 -20.17
C ILE A 349 -4.34 27.31 -19.18
N SER A 350 -5.53 26.89 -19.61
CA SER A 350 -6.68 26.65 -18.74
C SER A 350 -6.67 25.19 -18.32
N ILE A 351 -6.66 24.94 -17.01
CA ILE A 351 -6.69 23.61 -16.43
C ILE A 351 -7.97 23.49 -15.61
N VAL A 352 -8.84 22.56 -15.99
CA VAL A 352 -10.12 22.33 -15.32
C VAL A 352 -10.05 20.98 -14.60
N ILE A 353 -10.21 21.03 -13.29
CA ILE A 353 -10.31 19.85 -12.43
C ILE A 353 -11.77 19.75 -11.99
N SER A 354 -12.47 18.69 -12.37
CA SER A 354 -13.81 18.41 -11.84
C SER A 354 -13.80 17.09 -11.08
N THR A 355 -14.26 17.12 -9.83
CA THR A 355 -14.28 15.94 -8.95
C THR A 355 -15.69 15.63 -8.49
N THR A 356 -16.01 14.35 -8.36
CA THR A 356 -17.27 13.85 -7.80
C THR A 356 -17.02 13.17 -6.45
N GLY A 357 -17.94 13.34 -5.50
CA GLY A 357 -17.84 12.69 -4.19
C GLY A 357 -16.92 13.42 -3.19
N VAL A 358 -16.56 14.67 -3.47
CA VAL A 358 -15.79 15.53 -2.56
C VAL A 358 -16.74 16.45 -1.78
N PRO A 359 -16.84 16.34 -0.45
CA PRO A 359 -17.69 17.23 0.34
C PRO A 359 -17.12 18.65 0.39
N ARG A 360 -17.99 19.66 0.54
CA ARG A 360 -17.63 21.09 0.47
C ARG A 360 -16.49 21.53 1.40
N ASN A 361 -16.41 20.94 2.58
CA ASN A 361 -15.34 21.21 3.57
C ASN A 361 -14.31 20.06 3.64
N GLY A 362 -14.26 19.21 2.61
CA GLY A 362 -13.47 17.98 2.60
C GLY A 362 -12.10 18.08 1.96
N VAL A 363 -11.75 19.23 1.38
CA VAL A 363 -10.46 19.41 0.70
C VAL A 363 -9.41 19.85 1.72
N ASP A 364 -8.33 19.08 1.80
CA ASP A 364 -7.18 19.35 2.66
C ASP A 364 -6.54 20.72 2.30
N PRO A 365 -6.21 21.58 3.29
CA PRO A 365 -5.35 22.74 3.08
C PRO A 365 -4.12 22.49 2.20
N ALA A 366 -3.49 21.32 2.30
CA ALA A 366 -2.34 20.96 1.46
C ALA A 366 -2.68 20.90 -0.03
N ALA A 367 -3.87 20.41 -0.40
CA ALA A 367 -4.34 20.38 -1.78
C ALA A 367 -4.50 21.80 -2.34
N TRP A 368 -5.02 22.74 -1.54
CA TRP A 368 -5.12 24.14 -1.93
C TRP A 368 -3.76 24.81 -2.12
N GLN A 369 -2.77 24.48 -1.29
CA GLN A 369 -1.40 24.98 -1.49
C GLN A 369 -0.78 24.42 -2.77
N ALA A 370 -1.02 23.15 -3.08
CA ALA A 370 -0.55 22.54 -4.32
C ALA A 370 -1.18 23.20 -5.56
N ILE A 371 -2.50 23.44 -5.54
CA ILE A 371 -3.22 24.17 -6.61
C ILE A 371 -2.64 25.56 -6.83
N ARG A 372 -2.29 26.28 -5.76
CA ARG A 372 -1.68 27.62 -5.83
C ARG A 372 -0.32 27.64 -6.52
N LYS A 373 0.44 26.55 -6.49
CA LYS A 373 1.71 26.44 -7.22
C LYS A 373 1.49 26.38 -8.74
N VAL A 374 0.34 25.85 -9.18
CA VAL A 374 0.01 25.68 -10.60
C VAL A 374 -0.37 27.01 -11.25
N GLY A 375 -1.20 27.81 -10.59
CA GLY A 375 -1.68 29.06 -11.14
C GLY A 375 -2.78 29.72 -10.30
N ARG A 376 -3.42 30.73 -10.88
CA ARG A 376 -4.60 31.38 -10.26
C ARG A 376 -5.80 30.46 -10.44
N TYR A 377 -6.57 30.24 -9.38
CA TYR A 377 -7.70 29.34 -9.43
C TYR A 377 -9.02 29.99 -8.99
N VAL A 378 -10.11 29.47 -9.53
CA VAL A 378 -11.48 29.75 -9.11
C VAL A 378 -12.15 28.41 -8.81
N GLU A 379 -12.85 28.33 -7.68
CA GLU A 379 -13.59 27.13 -7.29
C GLU A 379 -15.09 27.37 -7.43
N THR A 380 -15.81 26.33 -7.85
CA THR A 380 -17.27 26.29 -7.88
C THR A 380 -17.74 24.96 -7.32
N PHE A 381 -18.66 25.02 -6.37
CA PHE A 381 -19.31 23.84 -5.79
C PHE A 381 -20.74 23.74 -6.31
N ALA A 382 -21.07 22.62 -6.93
CA ALA A 382 -22.42 22.28 -7.37
C ALA A 382 -22.80 20.91 -6.82
N GLY A 383 -23.56 20.89 -5.71
CA GLY A 383 -23.95 19.65 -5.03
C GLY A 383 -22.74 18.90 -4.46
N SER A 384 -22.52 17.67 -4.94
CA SER A 384 -21.37 16.82 -4.60
C SER A 384 -20.22 16.90 -5.60
N THR A 385 -20.23 17.92 -6.47
CA THR A 385 -19.19 18.16 -7.46
C THR A 385 -18.41 19.44 -7.14
N LEU A 386 -17.09 19.31 -7.14
CA LEU A 386 -16.16 20.42 -7.00
C LEU A 386 -15.46 20.61 -8.33
N ARG A 387 -15.65 21.80 -8.91
CA ARG A 387 -14.96 22.25 -10.12
C ARG A 387 -13.95 23.31 -9.74
N ILE A 388 -12.70 23.11 -10.12
CA ILE A 388 -11.60 24.04 -9.93
C ILE A 388 -11.09 24.40 -11.32
N GLU A 389 -11.14 25.68 -11.65
CA GLU A 389 -10.60 26.21 -12.89
C GLU A 389 -9.31 26.98 -12.57
N ILE A 390 -8.20 26.57 -13.16
CA ILE A 390 -6.87 27.11 -12.92
C ILE A 390 -6.38 27.75 -14.21
N THR A 391 -6.00 29.02 -14.14
CA THR A 391 -5.28 29.72 -15.19
C THR A 391 -3.79 29.69 -14.87
N SER A 392 -3.03 28.98 -15.71
CA SER A 392 -1.57 28.91 -15.65
C SER A 392 -0.94 29.68 -16.81
N VAL A 393 0.30 30.13 -16.60
CA VAL A 393 1.13 30.76 -17.64
C VAL A 393 2.35 29.88 -17.83
N SER A 394 2.56 29.38 -19.05
CA SER A 394 3.76 28.64 -19.46
C SER A 394 4.90 29.61 -19.73
N ASP A 395 6.11 29.31 -19.25
CA ASP A 395 7.32 30.01 -19.66
C ASP A 395 7.94 29.23 -20.82
N SER A 396 7.49 29.47 -22.06
CA SER A 396 7.96 28.73 -23.24
C SER A 396 9.39 29.13 -23.68
N SER A 397 10.14 29.82 -22.83
CA SER A 397 11.46 30.38 -23.15
C SER A 397 12.63 29.42 -22.90
N ALA A 398 12.42 28.32 -22.16
CA ALA A 398 13.52 27.57 -21.57
C ALA A 398 14.02 26.33 -22.35
N ASP A 399 13.23 25.79 -23.29
CA ASP A 399 13.55 24.51 -23.98
C ASP A 399 14.05 24.68 -25.44
N LEU A 400 14.42 25.90 -25.85
CA LEU A 400 14.99 26.19 -27.19
C LEU A 400 16.46 26.64 -27.16
N ALA A 401 17.20 26.39 -26.06
CA ALA A 401 18.62 26.70 -25.94
C ALA A 401 19.50 25.44 -25.88
#